data_AF-A0A383E9K8-F1
#
_entry.id   AF-A0A383E9K8-F1
#
_cell.length_a   1.000
_cell.length_b   1.000
_cell.length_c   1.000
_cell.angle_alpha   90.00
_cell.angle_beta   90.00
_cell.angle_gamma   90.00
#
_symmetry.space_group_name_H-M   'P 1'
#
loop_
_entity.id
_entity.type
_entity.pdbx_description
1 polymer ?
#
loop_
_entity_poly.entity_id
_entity_poly.type
_entity_poly.pdbx_seq_one_letter_code
_entity_poly.pdbx_strand_id
1 'polypeptide(L)'
;MTDWLRGVYDEGLTQPETIALTEAMRDSGDVLEWGPEISGLIVDKHSTGGVGDKVSLVLAPALAACGLMIPMISGRGLGHTGGTLDKLESIP
;
A
#
# COMPACT_ATOMS: atom_id res chain seq x y z
N MET A 1 -12.40 5.35 -17.78
CA MET A 1 -11.82 4.69 -16.59
C MET A 1 -12.68 3.52 -16.14
N THR A 2 -13.95 3.74 -15.78
CA THR A 2 -14.84 2.66 -15.31
C THR A 2 -15.00 1.51 -16.32
N ASP A 3 -15.16 1.82 -17.62
CA ASP A 3 -15.28 0.78 -18.66
C ASP A 3 -14.01 -0.07 -18.79
N TRP A 4 -12.84 0.57 -18.65
CA TRP A 4 -11.56 -0.12 -18.67
C TRP A 4 -11.38 -1.02 -17.43
N LEU A 5 -11.71 -0.53 -16.23
CA LEU A 5 -11.65 -1.32 -14.99
C LEU A 5 -12.58 -2.54 -15.06
N ARG A 6 -13.77 -2.40 -15.67
CA ARG A 6 -14.68 -3.52 -15.90
C ARG A 6 -14.07 -4.54 -16.85
N GLY A 7 -13.49 -4.11 -17.97
CA GLY A 7 -12.80 -5.01 -18.90
C GLY A 7 -11.67 -5.79 -18.21
N VAL A 8 -10.88 -5.15 -17.37
CA VAL A 8 -9.84 -5.82 -16.55
C VAL A 8 -10.43 -6.81 -15.56
N TYR A 9 -11.57 -6.51 -14.95
CA TYR A 9 -12.26 -7.42 -14.03
C TYR A 9 -12.79 -8.66 -14.75
N ASP A 10 -13.40 -8.48 -15.93
CA ASP A 10 -14.05 -9.56 -16.68
C ASP A 10 -13.03 -10.48 -17.36
N GLU A 11 -11.95 -9.92 -17.95
CA GLU A 11 -10.99 -10.66 -18.78
C GLU A 11 -9.64 -10.92 -18.09
N GLY A 12 -9.34 -10.21 -17.01
CA GLY A 12 -8.05 -10.26 -16.33
C GLY A 12 -6.92 -9.54 -17.08
N LEU A 13 -5.70 -9.66 -16.54
CA LEU A 13 -4.46 -9.20 -17.17
C LEU A 13 -3.44 -10.33 -17.16
N THR A 14 -2.62 -10.40 -18.20
CA THR A 14 -1.43 -11.23 -18.19
C THR A 14 -0.39 -10.66 -17.21
N GLN A 15 0.63 -11.47 -16.87
CA GLN A 15 1.71 -11.01 -16.00
C GLN A 15 2.46 -9.78 -16.56
N PRO A 16 2.85 -9.73 -17.85
CA PRO A 16 3.47 -8.53 -18.43
C PRO A 16 2.58 -7.29 -18.34
N GLU A 17 1.27 -7.42 -18.59
CA GLU A 17 0.34 -6.30 -18.50
C GLU A 17 0.15 -5.82 -17.06
N THR A 18 0.14 -6.74 -16.09
CA THR A 18 0.08 -6.40 -14.65
C THR A 18 1.32 -5.63 -14.22
N ILE A 19 2.51 -6.03 -14.68
CA ILE A 19 3.77 -5.31 -14.43
C ILE A 19 3.69 -3.91 -15.05
N ALA A 20 3.31 -3.81 -16.33
CA ALA A 20 3.20 -2.52 -17.02
C ALA A 20 2.23 -1.56 -16.33
N LEU A 21 1.08 -2.06 -15.87
CA LEU A 21 0.13 -1.27 -15.09
C LEU A 21 0.73 -0.81 -13.76
N THR A 22 1.40 -1.70 -13.04
CA THR A 22 2.02 -1.40 -11.74
C THR A 22 3.11 -0.33 -11.87
N GLU A 23 3.98 -0.45 -12.88
CA GLU A 23 5.04 0.51 -13.17
C GLU A 23 4.48 1.86 -13.62
N ALA A 24 3.48 1.86 -14.51
CA ALA A 24 2.81 3.09 -14.94
C ALA A 24 2.13 3.83 -13.76
N MET A 25 1.55 3.09 -12.80
CA MET A 25 0.99 3.68 -11.59
C MET A 25 2.09 4.23 -10.66
N ARG A 26 3.17 3.48 -10.43
CA ARG A 26 4.34 3.94 -9.64
C ARG A 26 4.92 5.23 -10.22
N ASP A 27 5.11 5.28 -11.53
CA ASP A 27 5.78 6.39 -12.23
C ASP A 27 4.84 7.57 -12.54
N SER A 28 3.57 7.48 -12.13
CA SER A 28 2.61 8.59 -12.28
C SER A 28 2.81 9.74 -11.28
N GLY A 29 3.70 9.55 -10.30
CA GLY A 29 4.05 10.54 -9.29
C GLY A 29 5.52 10.44 -8.86
N ASP A 30 5.81 10.82 -7.63
CA ASP A 30 7.18 10.81 -7.11
C ASP A 30 7.60 9.41 -6.64
N VAL A 31 8.83 9.01 -7.01
CA VAL A 31 9.48 7.80 -6.49
C VAL A 31 10.43 8.21 -5.37
N LEU A 32 10.15 7.73 -4.16
CA LEU A 32 10.95 8.06 -2.98
C LEU A 32 12.30 7.31 -3.01
N GLU A 33 13.39 8.05 -2.91
CA GLU A 33 14.75 7.52 -2.79
C GLU A 33 15.31 7.73 -1.39
N TRP A 34 16.04 6.74 -0.88
CA TRP A 34 16.60 6.76 0.47
C TRP A 34 18.12 6.66 0.41
N GLY A 35 18.79 7.41 1.28
CA GLY A 35 20.25 7.38 1.38
C GLY A 35 20.79 5.99 1.74
N PRO A 36 22.04 5.67 1.35
CA PRO A 36 22.65 4.36 1.57
C PRO A 36 22.72 3.95 3.05
N GLU A 37 22.68 4.91 3.97
CA GLU A 37 22.70 4.70 5.41
C GLU A 37 21.41 4.09 5.98
N ILE A 38 20.27 4.32 5.33
CA ILE A 38 18.96 3.80 5.79
C ILE A 38 18.31 2.83 4.80
N SER A 39 18.80 2.72 3.56
CA SER A 39 18.16 1.93 2.51
C SER A 39 17.95 0.45 2.89
N GLY A 40 18.90 -0.14 3.63
CA GLY A 40 18.80 -1.51 4.15
C GLY A 40 17.83 -1.70 5.33
N LEU A 41 17.25 -0.61 5.85
CA LEU A 41 16.31 -0.61 6.98
C LEU A 41 14.87 -0.34 6.56
N ILE A 42 14.63 -0.02 5.28
CA ILE A 42 13.30 0.31 4.75
C ILE A 42 12.49 -0.96 4.59
N VAL A 43 11.38 -1.05 5.30
CA VAL A 43 10.44 -2.18 5.22
C VAL A 43 9.01 -1.67 5.20
N ASP A 44 8.10 -2.45 4.61
CA ASP A 44 6.67 -2.18 4.67
C ASP A 44 5.88 -3.49 4.76
N LYS A 45 4.65 -3.40 5.28
CA LYS A 45 3.68 -4.49 5.28
C LYS A 45 2.36 -3.98 4.70
N HIS A 46 1.86 -4.70 3.71
CA HIS A 46 0.54 -4.46 3.13
C HIS A 46 -0.44 -5.58 3.46
N SER A 47 -1.73 -5.25 3.64
CA SER A 47 -2.83 -6.22 3.75
C SER A 47 -3.67 -6.16 2.49
N THR A 48 -4.15 -7.29 1.98
CA THR A 48 -5.12 -7.29 0.87
C THR A 48 -6.51 -6.81 1.30
N GLY A 49 -6.78 -6.73 2.61
CA GLY A 49 -8.03 -6.30 3.19
C GLY A 49 -8.57 -7.30 4.22
N GLY A 50 -9.22 -6.80 5.27
CA GLY A 50 -9.80 -7.63 6.31
C GLY A 50 -10.75 -6.85 7.22
N VAL A 51 -11.78 -7.53 7.73
CA VAL A 51 -12.73 -6.92 8.68
C VAL A 51 -12.05 -6.82 10.05
N GLY A 52 -11.94 -5.60 10.56
CA GLY A 52 -11.27 -5.33 11.84
C GLY A 52 -9.74 -5.46 11.80
N ASP A 53 -9.13 -5.60 10.62
CA ASP A 53 -7.66 -5.67 10.50
C ASP A 53 -7.03 -4.35 10.95
N LYS A 54 -6.34 -4.39 12.08
CA LYS A 54 -5.62 -3.26 12.68
C LYS A 54 -4.12 -3.53 12.79
N VAL A 55 -3.62 -4.55 12.10
CA VAL A 55 -2.21 -4.96 12.20
C VAL A 55 -1.29 -3.80 11.82
N SER A 56 -1.59 -3.06 10.75
CA SER A 56 -0.74 -1.94 10.31
C SER A 56 -0.58 -0.84 11.38
N LEU A 57 -1.62 -0.56 12.16
CA LEU A 57 -1.58 0.46 13.23
C LEU A 57 -0.57 0.12 14.33
N VAL A 58 -0.40 -1.18 14.62
CA VAL A 58 0.48 -1.66 15.69
C VAL A 58 1.85 -2.04 15.15
N LEU A 59 1.90 -2.65 13.96
CA LEU A 59 3.11 -3.21 13.39
C LEU A 59 4.08 -2.11 12.93
N ALA A 60 3.59 -1.03 12.35
CA ALA A 60 4.45 0.09 11.93
C ALA A 60 5.27 0.67 13.10
N PRO A 61 4.68 1.09 14.24
CA PRO A 61 5.47 1.56 15.38
C PRO A 61 6.27 0.45 16.08
N ALA A 62 5.81 -0.80 16.06
CA ALA A 62 6.58 -1.93 16.61
C ALA A 62 7.89 -2.16 15.83
N LEU A 63 7.84 -2.16 14.50
CA LEU A 63 9.02 -2.28 13.65
C LEU A 63 9.93 -1.05 13.80
N ALA A 64 9.36 0.15 13.95
CA ALA A 64 10.13 1.36 14.19
C ALA A 64 10.92 1.28 15.51
N ALA A 65 10.29 0.74 16.57
CA ALA A 65 10.96 0.50 17.84
C ALA A 65 12.08 -0.56 17.75
N CYS A 66 12.06 -1.43 16.73
CA CYS A 66 13.14 -2.37 16.42
C CYS A 66 14.25 -1.76 15.54
N GLY A 67 14.20 -0.46 15.24
CA GLY A 67 15.23 0.24 14.44
C GLY A 67 15.01 0.20 12.92
N LEU A 68 13.83 -0.21 12.46
CA LEU A 68 13.47 -0.20 11.05
C LEU A 68 12.78 1.11 10.63
N MET A 69 12.74 1.38 9.33
CA MET A 69 12.11 2.56 8.74
C MET A 69 10.88 2.15 7.92
N ILE A 70 9.70 2.72 8.20
CA ILE A 70 8.41 2.25 7.66
C ILE A 70 7.71 3.40 6.91
N PRO A 71 8.12 3.74 5.67
CA PRO A 71 7.45 4.74 4.84
C PRO A 71 6.17 4.16 4.21
N MET A 72 5.23 3.70 5.03
CA MET A 72 4.01 3.02 4.58
C MET A 72 3.10 3.98 3.79
N ILE A 73 2.84 3.63 2.52
CA ILE A 73 1.76 4.22 1.73
C ILE A 73 0.52 3.33 1.95
N SER A 74 -0.52 3.89 2.57
CA SER A 74 -1.72 3.14 2.94
C SER A 74 -2.98 3.65 2.24
N GLY A 75 -4.04 2.83 2.28
CA GLY A 75 -5.31 3.11 1.63
C GLY A 75 -6.45 3.43 2.59
N ARG A 76 -7.53 3.93 2.00
CA ARG A 76 -8.86 4.01 2.62
C ARG A 76 -9.61 2.67 2.48
N GLY A 77 -10.83 2.61 2.99
CA GLY A 77 -11.72 1.45 2.82
C GLY A 77 -11.91 1.08 1.35
N LEU A 78 -11.92 -0.23 1.09
CA LEU A 78 -12.16 -0.81 -0.24
C LEU A 78 -13.17 -1.94 -0.11
N GLY A 79 -14.27 -1.84 -0.87
CA GLY A 79 -15.42 -2.73 -0.73
C GLY A 79 -16.00 -2.68 0.68
N HIS A 80 -16.13 -3.86 1.32
CA HIS A 80 -16.65 -4.00 2.69
C HIS A 80 -15.56 -3.93 3.77
N THR A 81 -14.28 -3.82 3.38
CA THR A 81 -13.15 -3.78 4.32
C THR A 81 -12.74 -2.34 4.60
N GLY A 82 -12.42 -2.03 5.86
CA GLY A 82 -12.02 -0.67 6.27
C GLY A 82 -10.52 -0.40 6.13
N GLY A 83 -10.14 0.83 5.79
CA GLY A 83 -8.75 1.24 5.56
C GLY A 83 -7.98 1.60 6.83
N THR A 84 -6.64 1.65 6.74
CA THR A 84 -5.79 2.11 7.84
C THR A 84 -5.86 3.63 7.98
N LEU A 85 -5.93 4.37 6.86
CA LEU A 85 -6.04 5.83 6.88
C LEU A 85 -7.30 6.30 7.61
N ASP A 86 -8.46 5.70 7.31
CA ASP A 86 -9.73 6.08 7.94
C ASP A 86 -9.71 5.82 9.46
N LYS A 87 -8.96 4.81 9.92
CA LYS A 87 -8.79 4.53 11.36
C LYS A 87 -7.87 5.56 12.01
N LEU A 88 -6.78 5.95 11.35
CA LEU A 88 -5.87 6.99 11.86
C LEU A 88 -6.56 8.36 11.97
N GLU A 89 -7.39 8.72 11.00
CA GLU A 89 -8.17 9.98 10.99
C GLU A 89 -9.20 10.08 12.13
N SER A 90 -9.47 9.00 12.87
CA SER A 90 -10.32 9.04 14.06
C SER A 90 -9.64 9.63 15.31
N ILE A 91 -8.31 9.80 15.26
CA ILE A 91 -7.53 10.42 16.33
C ILE A 91 -7.57 11.96 16.14
N PRO A 92 -8.11 12.74 17.09
CA PRO A 92 -8.25 14.21 16.96
C PRO A 92 -6.93 14.98 16.95
#